data_AF-A0A1W9RJK3-F1
#
_entry.id   AF-A0A1W9RJK3-F1
#
_cell.length_a   1.000
_cell.length_b   1.000
_cell.length_c   1.000
_cell.angle_alpha   90.00
_cell.angle_beta   90.00
_cell.angle_gamma   90.00
#
_symmetry.space_group_name_H-M   'P 1'
#
loop_
_entity.id
_entity.type
_entity.pdbx_description
1 polymer ?
#
loop_
_entity_poly.entity_id
_entity_poly.type
_entity_poly.pdbx_seq_one_letter_code
_entity_poly.pdbx_strand_id
1 'polypeptide(L)'
;LAAVFIYAALQKIGKPLAFADEIRMYHILDIGTPLYIMAIVLPWVELITGLCLLAGFFIRGSCLLLVALNTVFIIAVALRTHGIMADEGIPFFKVYFDCGCGFGATFAWRKLAEDSLFLALSLAILLAPTHRFVLNPWRD
;
A
#
# COMPACT_ATOMS: atom_id res chain seq x y z
N LEU A 1 -8.20 -0.46 9.41
CA LEU A 1 -6.84 -0.31 8.83
C LEU A 1 -6.13 -1.66 8.77
N ALA A 2 -5.72 -2.25 9.89
CA ALA A 2 -4.98 -3.53 9.92
C ALA A 2 -5.59 -4.65 9.05
N ALA A 3 -6.88 -4.95 9.20
CA ALA A 3 -7.55 -6.00 8.42
C ALA A 3 -7.51 -5.77 6.90
N VAL A 4 -7.58 -4.50 6.44
CA VAL A 4 -7.52 -4.14 5.02
C VAL A 4 -6.14 -4.44 4.45
N PHE A 5 -5.08 -4.05 5.17
CA PHE A 5 -3.69 -4.32 4.75
C PHE A 5 -3.35 -5.80 4.78
N ILE A 6 -3.83 -6.54 5.79
CA ILE A 6 -3.67 -8.01 5.85
C ILE A 6 -4.35 -8.65 4.64
N TYR A 7 -5.60 -8.27 4.34
CA TYR A 7 -6.32 -8.83 3.20
C TYR A 7 -5.62 -8.51 1.87
N ALA A 8 -5.20 -7.26 1.65
CA ALA A 8 -4.48 -6.85 0.46
C ALA A 8 -3.15 -7.61 0.29
N ALA A 9 -2.39 -7.77 1.38
CA ALA A 9 -1.14 -8.53 1.36
C ALA A 9 -1.35 -10.00 1.01
N LEU A 10 -2.38 -10.65 1.55
CA LEU A 10 -2.71 -12.04 1.23
C LEU A 10 -3.06 -12.24 -0.25
N GLN A 11 -3.78 -11.29 -0.86
CA GLN A 11 -4.07 -11.33 -2.29
C GLN A 11 -2.78 -11.25 -3.13
N LYS A 12 -1.84 -10.37 -2.75
CA LYS A 12 -0.55 -10.22 -3.44
C LYS A 12 0.35 -11.47 -3.29
N ILE A 13 0.38 -12.07 -2.09
CA ILE A 13 1.14 -13.29 -1.80
C ILE A 13 0.59 -14.48 -2.60
N GLY A 14 -0.73 -14.55 -2.82
CA GLY A 14 -1.34 -15.61 -3.61
C GLY A 14 -0.95 -15.61 -5.09
N LYS A 15 -0.55 -14.45 -5.64
CA LYS A 15 -0.20 -14.28 -7.06
C LYS A 15 1.00 -13.34 -7.26
N PRO A 16 2.21 -13.73 -6.83
CA PRO A 16 3.39 -12.85 -6.84
C PRO A 16 3.84 -12.46 -8.26
N LEU A 17 3.61 -13.34 -9.25
CA LEU A 17 3.92 -13.07 -10.66
C LEU A 17 3.02 -11.97 -11.23
N ALA A 18 1.71 -12.01 -10.94
CA ALA A 18 0.77 -10.99 -11.38
C ALA A 18 1.11 -9.63 -10.73
N PHE A 19 1.45 -9.64 -9.44
CA PHE A 19 1.89 -8.42 -8.76
C PHE A 19 3.19 -7.85 -9.33
N ALA A 20 4.13 -8.72 -9.75
CA ALA A 20 5.33 -8.28 -10.45
C ALA A 20 5.01 -7.62 -11.81
N ASP A 21 4.05 -8.14 -12.57
CA ASP A 21 3.56 -7.49 -13.79
C ASP A 21 2.92 -6.13 -13.53
N GLU A 22 2.13 -6.02 -12.46
CA GLU A 22 1.53 -4.77 -12.03
C GLU A 22 2.59 -3.74 -11.60
N ILE A 23 3.67 -4.17 -10.93
CA ILE A 23 4.83 -3.30 -10.60
C ILE A 23 5.56 -2.86 -11.88
N ARG A 24 5.79 -3.78 -12.83
CA ARG A 24 6.44 -3.46 -14.13
C ARG A 24 5.73 -2.32 -14.84
N MET A 25 4.40 -2.35 -14.79
CA MET A 25 3.53 -1.36 -15.41
C MET A 25 3.72 0.07 -14.87
N TYR A 26 4.34 0.27 -13.71
CA TYR A 26 4.67 1.60 -13.20
C TYR A 26 5.95 2.18 -13.82
N HIS A 27 6.77 1.40 -14.53
CA HIS A 27 8.06 1.82 -15.11
C HIS A 27 9.05 2.44 -14.10
N ILE A 28 8.84 2.25 -12.79
CA ILE A 28 9.72 2.77 -11.73
C ILE A 28 10.96 1.88 -11.56
N LEU A 29 10.81 0.57 -11.80
CA LEU A 29 11.87 -0.42 -11.70
C LEU A 29 12.06 -1.07 -13.07
N ASP A 30 13.31 -1.10 -13.53
CA ASP A 30 13.70 -1.79 -14.76
C ASP A 30 13.41 -3.30 -14.65
N ILE A 31 13.31 -3.94 -15.82
CA ILE A 31 13.11 -5.39 -15.97
C ILE A 31 14.35 -6.12 -15.44
N GLY A 32 14.35 -6.46 -14.15
CA GLY A 32 15.48 -7.13 -13.51
C GLY A 32 15.10 -7.84 -12.20
N THR A 33 16.08 -8.52 -11.60
CA THR A 33 15.95 -9.21 -10.31
C THR A 33 15.35 -8.34 -9.17
N PRO A 34 15.66 -7.02 -9.06
CA PRO A 34 15.11 -6.18 -8.00
C PRO A 34 13.58 -6.11 -7.99
N LEU A 35 12.95 -6.15 -9.17
CA LEU A 35 11.50 -6.09 -9.30
C LEU A 35 10.82 -7.32 -8.69
N TYR A 36 11.34 -8.51 -8.97
CA TYR A 36 10.80 -9.76 -8.42
C TYR A 36 11.05 -9.87 -6.92
N ILE A 37 12.20 -9.42 -6.43
CA ILE A 37 12.48 -9.36 -5.00
C ILE A 37 11.48 -8.43 -4.31
N MET A 38 11.24 -7.24 -4.85
CA MET A 38 10.26 -6.30 -4.29
C MET A 38 8.84 -6.86 -4.33
N ALA A 39 8.44 -7.51 -5.43
CA ALA A 39 7.13 -8.16 -5.56
C ALA A 39 6.90 -9.25 -4.50
N ILE A 40 7.97 -9.91 -4.03
CA ILE A 40 7.88 -10.91 -2.96
C ILE A 40 7.93 -10.24 -1.59
N VAL A 41 8.91 -9.36 -1.35
CA VAL A 41 9.20 -8.80 -0.02
C VAL A 41 8.11 -7.81 0.43
N LEU A 42 7.62 -6.96 -0.46
CA LEU A 42 6.70 -5.87 -0.10
C LEU A 42 5.38 -6.39 0.50
N PRO A 43 4.71 -7.42 -0.06
CA PRO A 43 3.54 -8.03 0.56
C PRO A 43 3.81 -8.62 1.95
N TRP A 44 4.99 -9.20 2.20
CA TRP A 44 5.34 -9.70 3.54
C TRP A 44 5.49 -8.57 4.55
N VAL A 45 6.09 -7.45 4.14
CA VAL A 45 6.20 -6.25 4.99
C VAL A 45 4.81 -5.69 5.30
N GLU A 46 3.91 -5.60 4.31
CA GLU A 46 2.51 -5.19 4.52
C GLU A 46 1.76 -6.12 5.48
N LEU A 47 1.97 -7.44 5.36
CA LEU A 47 1.35 -8.42 6.23
C LEU A 47 1.83 -8.30 7.67
N ILE A 48 3.15 -8.23 7.89
CA ILE A 48 3.75 -8.12 9.21
C ILE A 48 3.32 -6.81 9.88
N THR A 49 3.36 -5.70 9.16
CA THR A 49 2.91 -4.39 9.68
C THR A 49 1.43 -4.40 10.03
N GLY A 50 0.57 -5.01 9.20
CA GLY A 50 -0.84 -5.22 9.49
C GLY A 50 -1.08 -6.08 10.74
N LEU A 51 -0.34 -7.17 10.90
CA LEU A 51 -0.43 -8.06 12.06
C LEU A 51 0.06 -7.38 13.35
N CYS A 52 1.16 -6.64 13.31
CA CYS A 52 1.65 -5.87 14.45
C CYS A 52 0.65 -4.79 14.87
N LEU A 53 0.03 -4.09 13.90
CA LEU A 53 -1.02 -3.11 14.18
C LEU A 53 -2.27 -3.77 14.79
N LEU A 54 -2.65 -4.97 14.33
CA LEU A 54 -3.79 -5.72 14.88
C LEU A 54 -3.51 -6.24 16.30
N ALA A 55 -2.32 -6.79 16.53
CA ALA A 55 -1.91 -7.35 17.81
C ALA A 55 -1.51 -6.27 18.83
N GLY A 56 -1.32 -5.02 18.41
CA GLY A 56 -0.94 -3.91 19.29
C GLY A 56 0.55 -3.90 19.67
N PHE A 57 1.39 -4.65 18.96
CA PHE A 57 2.85 -4.64 19.13
C PHE A 57 3.48 -3.55 18.26
N PHE A 58 4.45 -2.80 18.81
CA PHE A 58 5.20 -1.77 18.08
C PHE A 58 4.32 -0.81 17.24
N ILE A 59 3.15 -0.41 17.76
CA ILE A 59 2.13 0.36 17.03
C ILE A 59 2.72 1.57 16.30
N ARG A 60 3.61 2.34 16.96
CA ARG A 60 4.25 3.52 16.35
C ARG A 60 5.13 3.14 15.14
N GLY A 61 5.90 2.06 15.24
CA GLY A 61 6.73 1.55 14.15
C GLY A 61 5.89 1.02 12.98
N SER A 62 4.84 0.24 13.28
CA SER A 62 3.90 -0.25 12.26
C SER A 62 3.16 0.88 11.56
N CYS A 63 2.74 1.92 12.29
CA CYS A 63 2.10 3.10 11.71
C CYS A 63 3.06 3.92 10.86
N LEU A 64 4.33 4.08 11.27
CA LEU A 64 5.33 4.78 10.45
C LEU A 64 5.59 4.02 9.14
N LEU A 65 5.71 2.70 9.19
CA LEU A 65 5.85 1.86 7.99
C LEU A 65 4.61 1.95 7.10
N LEU A 66 3.40 1.89 7.67
CA LEU A 66 2.15 2.06 6.92
C LEU A 66 2.08 3.43 6.23
N VAL A 67 2.46 4.51 6.92
CA VAL A 67 2.52 5.85 6.33
C VAL A 67 3.50 5.87 5.16
N ALA A 68 4.71 5.33 5.34
CA ALA A 68 5.72 5.29 4.28
C ALA A 68 5.25 4.48 3.06
N LEU A 69 4.73 3.27 3.29
CA LEU A 69 4.24 2.38 2.22
C LEU A 69 3.06 3.01 1.46
N ASN A 70 2.07 3.56 2.16
CA ASN A 70 0.94 4.25 1.53
C ASN A 70 1.40 5.48 0.74
N THR A 71 2.34 6.25 1.26
CA THR A 71 2.85 7.44 0.57
C THR A 71 3.52 7.07 -0.75
N VAL A 72 4.39 6.06 -0.73
CA VAL A 72 5.04 5.55 -1.96
C VAL A 72 3.99 5.03 -2.94
N PHE A 73 2.97 4.32 -2.46
CA PHE A 73 1.90 3.78 -3.31
C PHE A 73 1.06 4.89 -3.96
N ILE A 74 0.66 5.91 -3.20
CA ILE A 74 -0.07 7.08 -3.72
C ILE A 74 0.74 7.78 -4.82
N ILE A 75 2.05 7.98 -4.59
CA ILE A 75 2.93 8.62 -5.57
C ILE A 75 3.01 7.75 -6.84
N ALA A 76 3.21 6.44 -6.72
CA ALA A 76 3.27 5.53 -7.85
C ALA A 76 1.98 5.55 -8.69
N VAL A 77 0.81 5.45 -8.03
CA VAL A 77 -0.51 5.53 -8.67
C VAL A 77 -0.71 6.90 -9.34
N ALA A 78 -0.31 8.00 -8.69
CA ALA A 78 -0.44 9.34 -9.24
C ALA A 78 0.44 9.53 -10.49
N LEU A 79 1.71 9.09 -10.45
CA LEU A 79 2.62 9.17 -11.60
C LEU A 79 2.10 8.36 -12.79
N ARG A 80 1.61 7.14 -12.53
CA ARG A 80 1.03 6.30 -13.59
C ARG A 80 -0.24 6.92 -14.18
N THR A 81 -1.10 7.46 -13.31
CA THR A 81 -2.33 8.13 -13.75
C THR A 81 -2.00 9.32 -14.66
N HIS A 82 -1.00 10.13 -14.28
CA HIS A 82 -0.52 11.23 -15.11
C HIS A 82 0.04 10.75 -16.46
N GLY A 83 0.79 9.64 -16.47
CA GLY A 83 1.29 9.02 -17.71
C GLY A 83 0.15 8.62 -18.65
N ILE A 84 -0.86 7.90 -18.15
CA ILE A 84 -2.03 7.50 -18.96
C ILE A 84 -2.81 8.72 -19.45
N MET A 85 -2.97 9.75 -18.62
CA MET A 85 -3.63 11.00 -19.04
C MET A 85 -2.88 11.69 -20.19
N ALA A 86 -1.54 11.68 -20.17
CA ALA A 86 -0.72 12.28 -21.21
C ALA A 86 -0.74 11.46 -22.51
N ASP A 87 -0.71 10.13 -22.41
CA ASP A 87 -0.65 9.22 -23.56
C ASP A 87 -2.00 9.09 -24.28
N GLU A 88 -3.10 8.97 -23.52
CA GLU A 88 -4.45 8.76 -24.07
C GLU A 88 -5.28 10.05 -24.18
N GLY A 89 -4.85 11.14 -23.55
CA GLY A 89 -5.58 12.41 -23.55
C GLY A 89 -6.92 12.37 -22.80
N ILE A 90 -7.13 11.38 -21.93
CA ILE A 90 -8.37 11.22 -21.16
C ILE A 90 -8.35 12.02 -19.85
N PRO A 91 -9.52 12.48 -19.36
CA PRO A 91 -9.60 13.16 -18.07
C PRO A 91 -9.34 12.17 -16.92
N PHE A 92 -8.73 12.68 -15.83
CA PHE A 92 -8.38 11.94 -14.60
C PHE A 92 -9.48 10.98 -14.09
N PHE A 93 -10.74 11.41 -14.12
CA PHE A 93 -11.88 10.64 -13.62
C PHE A 93 -12.18 9.36 -14.42
N LYS A 94 -11.71 9.27 -15.66
CA LYS A 94 -11.94 8.12 -16.55
C LYS A 94 -10.78 7.12 -16.58
N VAL A 95 -9.66 7.43 -15.94
CA VAL A 95 -8.49 6.55 -15.93
C VAL A 95 -8.83 5.27 -15.14
N TYR A 96 -8.81 4.14 -15.84
CA TYR A 96 -9.16 2.82 -15.31
C TYR A 96 -8.01 1.85 -15.57
N PHE A 97 -7.40 1.34 -14.50
CA PHE A 97 -6.32 0.37 -14.59
C PHE A 97 -6.24 -0.48 -13.31
N ASP A 98 -5.46 -1.56 -13.35
CA ASP A 98 -5.18 -2.36 -12.15
C ASP A 98 -4.00 -1.76 -11.38
N CYS A 99 -4.28 -1.28 -10.16
CA CYS A 99 -3.25 -0.72 -9.30
C CYS A 99 -2.32 -1.76 -8.66
N GLY A 100 -2.63 -3.05 -8.79
CA GLY A 100 -1.92 -4.12 -8.07
C GLY A 100 -2.09 -4.09 -6.56
N CYS A 101 -3.17 -3.45 -6.14
CA CYS A 101 -3.62 -3.30 -4.77
C CYS A 101 -4.34 -4.58 -4.23
N GLY A 102 -4.51 -5.61 -5.06
CA GLY A 102 -5.20 -6.87 -4.70
C GLY A 102 -6.72 -6.83 -4.79
N PHE A 103 -7.31 -5.70 -5.17
CA PHE A 103 -8.75 -5.50 -5.35
C PHE A 103 -9.20 -5.48 -6.83
N GLY A 104 -8.27 -5.78 -7.74
CA GLY A 104 -8.48 -5.74 -9.19
C GLY A 104 -8.51 -4.33 -9.77
N ALA A 105 -8.81 -4.26 -11.08
CA ALA A 105 -8.90 -3.02 -11.82
C ALA A 105 -10.01 -2.10 -11.30
N THR A 106 -9.67 -0.82 -11.09
CA THR A 106 -10.57 0.20 -10.54
C THR A 106 -10.25 1.57 -11.11
N PHE A 107 -11.10 2.56 -10.82
CA PHE A 107 -10.85 3.94 -11.21
C PHE A 107 -9.76 4.57 -10.34
N ALA A 108 -8.81 5.25 -11.00
CA ALA A 108 -7.65 5.87 -10.36
C ALA A 108 -8.03 6.86 -9.24
N TRP A 109 -9.05 7.70 -9.49
CA TRP A 109 -9.51 8.69 -8.52
C TRP A 109 -10.04 8.04 -7.23
N ARG A 110 -10.75 6.92 -7.35
CA ARG A 110 -11.31 6.21 -6.20
C ARG A 110 -10.18 5.62 -5.37
N LYS A 111 -9.17 5.06 -6.02
CA LYS A 111 -8.00 4.51 -5.34
C LYS A 111 -7.17 5.55 -4.62
N LEU A 112 -6.88 6.67 -5.29
CA LEU A 112 -6.18 7.78 -4.65
C LEU A 112 -6.95 8.33 -3.43
N ALA A 113 -8.28 8.35 -3.47
CA ALA A 113 -9.10 8.73 -2.33
C ALA A 113 -9.06 7.70 -1.19
N GLU A 114 -9.18 6.40 -1.51
CA GLU A 114 -9.07 5.30 -0.54
C GLU A 114 -7.71 5.32 0.17
N ASP A 115 -6.61 5.45 -0.59
CA ASP A 115 -5.25 5.45 -0.05
C ASP A 115 -4.96 6.73 0.77
N SER A 116 -5.48 7.88 0.34
CA SER A 116 -5.38 9.13 1.12
C SER A 116 -6.11 9.03 2.45
N LEU A 117 -7.27 8.35 2.48
CA LEU A 117 -7.99 8.08 3.72
C LEU A 117 -7.18 7.15 4.64
N PHE A 118 -6.58 6.08 4.11
CA PHE A 118 -5.73 5.19 4.90
C PHE A 118 -4.49 5.88 5.44
N LEU A 119 -3.87 6.77 4.65
CA LEU A 119 -2.75 7.60 5.07
C LEU A 119 -3.16 8.54 6.22
N ALA A 120 -4.29 9.24 6.08
CA ALA A 120 -4.81 10.14 7.11
C ALA A 120 -5.12 9.39 8.41
N LEU A 121 -5.75 8.21 8.33
CA LEU A 121 -6.03 7.36 9.48
C LEU A 121 -4.73 6.86 10.14
N SER A 122 -3.73 6.47 9.36
CA SER A 122 -2.43 6.03 9.91
C SER A 122 -1.69 7.18 10.59
N LEU A 123 -1.74 8.39 10.03
CA LEU A 123 -1.19 9.60 10.66
C LEU A 123 -1.93 9.96 11.95
N ALA A 124 -3.27 9.86 11.96
CA ALA A 124 -4.07 10.10 13.15
C ALA A 124 -3.70 9.14 14.29
N ILE A 125 -3.48 7.85 13.99
CA ILE A 125 -3.02 6.87 14.98
C ILE A 125 -1.60 7.20 15.44
N LEU A 126 -0.70 7.60 14.53
CA LEU A 126 0.68 7.93 14.86
C LEU A 126 0.78 9.16 15.79
N LEU A 127 -0.05 10.17 15.56
CA LEU A 127 -0.09 11.42 16.34
C LEU A 127 -0.95 11.32 17.61
N ALA A 128 -1.72 10.24 17.77
CA ALA A 128 -2.55 10.04 18.95
C ALA A 128 -1.67 9.92 20.22
N PRO A 129 -1.92 10.73 21.28
CA PRO A 129 -1.09 10.77 22.47
C PRO A 129 -1.24 9.54 23.37
N THR A 130 -2.37 8.85 23.31
CA THR A 130 -2.66 7.67 24.16
C THR A 130 -3.08 6.48 23.33
N HIS A 131 -2.29 5.41 23.39
CA HIS A 131 -2.60 4.14 22.75
C HIS A 131 -3.17 3.20 23.81
N ARG A 132 -4.49 3.21 23.98
CA ARG A 132 -5.17 2.54 25.12
C ARG A 132 -5.06 1.01 25.10
N PHE A 133 -4.71 0.41 23.96
CA PHE A 133 -4.60 -1.03 23.74
C PHE A 133 -3.22 -1.45 23.17
N VAL A 134 -2.13 -0.90 23.72
CA VAL A 134 -0.77 -1.40 23.41
C VAL A 134 -0.44 -2.57 24.32
N LEU A 135 -0.21 -3.75 23.74
CA LEU A 135 0.53 -4.80 24.41
C LEU A 135 2.00 -4.34 24.45
N ASN A 136 2.43 -3.81 25.58
CA ASN A 136 3.83 -3.45 25.80
C ASN A 136 4.53 -4.63 26.49
N PRO A 137 5.29 -5.47 25.75
CA PRO A 137 6.02 -6.58 26.35
C PRO A 137 7.20 -6.14 27.24
N TRP A 138 7.50 -4.84 27.29
CA TRP A 138 8.54 -4.24 28.16
C TRP A 138 7.95 -3.53 29.39
N ARG A 139 6.65 -3.63 29.62
CA ARG A 139 6.02 -3.28 30.89
C ARG A 139 5.85 -4.56 31.71
N ASP A 140 6.96 -5.20 32.04
CA ASP A 140 7.14 -6.15 33.14
C ASP A 140 8.62 -6.17 33.53
#